data_AF-A0A258K3X5-F1
#
_entry.id   AF-A0A258K3X5-F1
#
_cell.length_a   1.000
_cell.length_b   1.000
_cell.length_c   1.000
_cell.angle_alpha   90.00
_cell.angle_beta   90.00
_cell.angle_gamma   90.00
#
_symmetry.space_group_name_H-M   'P 1'
#
loop_
_entity.id
_entity.type
_entity.pdbx_description
1 polymer ?
#
loop_
_entity_poly.entity_id
_entity_poly.type
_entity_poly.pdbx_seq_one_letter_code
_entity_poly.pdbx_strand_id
1 'polypeptide(L)' 'MRAGLGLLRLSPDAFWRMTPRELACALSAGTGRAGACDRAALHALMHRFPDP' A
#
# COMPACT_ATOMS: atom_id res chain seq x y z
N MET A 1 4.11 1.05 9.86
CA MET A 1 5.20 0.87 8.87
C MET A 1 5.61 -0.60 8.68
N ARG A 2 4.67 -1.54 8.47
CA ARG A 2 5.01 -2.97 8.26
C ARG A 2 5.07 -3.38 6.78
N ALA A 3 4.34 -2.66 5.92
CA ALA A 3 4.26 -2.93 4.49
C ALA A 3 5.60 -2.68 3.74
N GLY A 4 6.24 -1.52 3.95
CA GLY A 4 7.49 -1.17 3.23
C GLY A 4 8.75 -1.89 3.76
N LEU A 5 9.01 -1.79 5.06
CA LEU A 5 10.24 -2.31 5.69
C LEU A 5 10.20 -3.83 5.95
N GLY A 6 9.00 -4.39 6.17
CA GLY A 6 8.82 -5.80 6.49
C GLY A 6 8.50 -6.66 5.27
N LEU A 7 7.46 -6.31 4.51
CA LEU A 7 6.96 -7.13 3.39
C LEU A 7 7.82 -6.98 2.12
N LEU A 8 8.28 -5.75 1.83
CA LEU A 8 9.02 -5.44 0.60
C LEU A 8 10.54 -5.28 0.82
N ARG A 9 11.00 -5.27 2.09
CA ARG A 9 12.41 -5.04 2.48
C ARG A 9 13.04 -3.78 1.86
N LEU A 10 12.22 -2.77 1.58
CA LEU A 10 12.67 -1.51 1.01
C LEU A 10 13.22 -0.59 2.10
N SER A 11 14.24 0.21 1.77
CA SER A 11 14.62 1.33 2.62
C SER A 11 13.46 2.33 2.72
N PRO A 12 13.34 3.10 3.82
CA PRO A 12 12.26 4.09 3.96
C PRO A 12 12.24 5.10 2.81
N ASP A 13 13.42 5.57 2.37
CA ASP A 13 13.56 6.52 1.26
C ASP A 13 13.02 5.93 -0.06
N ALA A 14 13.44 4.71 -0.39
CA ALA A 14 12.96 4.03 -1.59
C ALA A 14 11.44 3.84 -1.56
N PHE A 15 10.89 3.45 -0.41
CA PHE A 15 9.44 3.26 -0.24
C PHE A 15 8.65 4.56 -0.46
N TRP A 16 9.12 5.68 0.09
CA TRP A 16 8.41 6.97 -0.03
C TRP A 16 8.58 7.63 -1.39
N ARG A 17 9.63 7.28 -2.14
CA ARG A 17 9.84 7.77 -3.51
C ARG A 17 9.05 7.01 -4.58
N MET A 18 8.50 5.83 -4.24
CA MET A 18 7.73 5.04 -5.19
C MET A 18 6.41 5.71 -5.54
N THR A 19 6.03 5.61 -6.81
CA THR A 19 4.70 5.99 -7.23
C THR A 19 3.66 4.99 -6.70
N PRO A 20 2.38 5.41 -6.56
CA PRO A 20 1.31 4.49 -6.16
C PRO A 20 1.18 3.24 -7.05
N ARG A 21 1.50 3.36 -8.35
CA ARG A 21 1.52 2.23 -9.29
C ARG A 21 2.64 1.22 -8.99
N GLU A 22 3.84 1.71 -8.69
CA GLU A 22 4.97 0.85 -8.31
C GLU A 22 4.71 0.16 -6.97
N LEU A 23 4.14 0.89 -6.00
CA LEU A 23 3.73 0.33 -4.72
C LEU A 23 2.69 -0.78 -4.91
N ALA A 24 1.66 -0.55 -5.73
CA ALA A 24 0.64 -1.56 -6.03
C ALA A 24 1.24 -2.81 -6.69
N CYS A 25 2.19 -2.65 -7.61
CA CYS A 25 2.92 -3.76 -8.24
C CYS A 25 3.73 -4.57 -7.22
N ALA A 26 4.52 -3.89 -6.37
CA ALA A 26 5.35 -4.52 -5.35
C ALA A 26 4.50 -5.32 -4.34
N LEU A 27 3.36 -4.79 -3.92
CA LEU A 27 2.43 -5.48 -3.02
C LEU A 27 1.74 -6.68 -3.68
N SER A 28 1.38 -6.56 -4.96
CA SER A 28 0.72 -7.63 -5.72
C SER A 28 1.61 -8.87 -5.89
N ALA A 29 2.93 -8.72 -5.83
CA ALA A 29 3.89 -9.82 -5.91
C ALA A 29 3.86 -10.74 -4.68
N GLY A 30 3.40 -10.26 -3.51
CA GLY A 30 3.39 -11.03 -2.26
C GLY A 30 2.02 -11.56 -1.82
N THR A 31 0.92 -11.00 -2.33
CA THR A 31 -0.44 -11.28 -1.81
C THR A 31 -1.37 -11.97 -2.80
N GLY A 32 -0.89 -12.34 -3.99
CA GLY A 32 -1.76 -12.59 -5.14
C GLY A 32 -2.47 -11.30 -5.57
N ARG A 33 -3.17 -11.33 -6.71
CA ARG A 33 -3.96 -10.18 -7.19
C ARG A 33 -5.06 -9.86 -6.17
N ALA A 34 -4.75 -9.02 -5.18
CA ALA A 34 -5.76 -8.30 -4.44
C ALA A 34 -6.46 -7.42 -5.48
N GLY A 35 -7.77 -7.62 -5.64
CA GLY A 35 -8.58 -6.79 -6.53
C GLY A 35 -8.29 -5.31 -6.28
N ALA A 36 -8.27 -4.51 -7.34
CA ALA A 36 -8.04 -3.07 -7.21
C ALA A 36 -8.93 -2.51 -6.10
N CYS A 37 -8.33 -1.75 -5.16
CA CYS A 37 -9.08 -1.07 -4.12
C CYS A 37 -10.12 -0.18 -4.80
N ASP A 38 -11.40 -0.58 -4.71
CA ASP A 38 -12.48 0.20 -5.29
C ASP A 38 -12.73 1.45 -4.44
N ARG A 39 -13.53 2.38 -4.99
CA ARG A 39 -13.81 3.66 -4.35
C ARG A 39 -14.46 3.49 -2.97
N ALA A 40 -15.30 2.45 -2.80
CA ALA A 40 -16.00 2.19 -1.56
C ALA A 40 -15.05 1.65 -0.48
N ALA A 41 -14.16 0.73 -0.85
CA ALA A 41 -13.12 0.21 0.03
C ALA A 41 -12.17 1.31 0.50
N LEU A 42 -11.75 2.22 -0.39
CA LEU A 42 -10.95 3.38 0.00
C LEU A 42 -11.69 4.28 1.00
N HIS A 43 -12.97 4.57 0.75
CA HIS A 43 -13.78 5.39 1.65
C HIS A 43 -13.93 4.75 3.04
N ALA A 44 -14.14 3.44 3.11
CA ALA A 44 -14.18 2.70 4.36
C ALA A 44 -12.86 2.78 5.14
N LEU A 45 -11.71 2.74 4.44
CA LEU A 45 -10.40 2.90 5.05
C LEU A 45 -10.19 4.31 5.61
N MET A 46 -10.59 5.35 4.89
CA MET A 46 -10.49 6.74 5.37
C MET A 46 -11.33 6.97 6.64
N HIS A 47 -12.53 6.38 6.71
CA HIS A 47 -13.33 6.42 7.93
C HIS A 47 -12.73 5.63 9.10
N ARG A 48 -12.06 4.51 8.80
CA ARG A 48 -11.46 3.63 9.81
C ARG A 48 -10.19 4.22 10.41
N PHE A 49 -9.42 4.97 9.62
CA PHE A 49 -8.16 5.58 10.01
C PHE A 49 -8.21 7.08 9.72
N PRO A 50 -8.99 7.86 10.49
CA PRO A 50 -9.05 9.30 10.30
C PRO A 50 -7.69 9.93 10.62
N ASP A 51 -7.28 10.90 9.82
CA ASP A 51 -6.11 11.73 10.12
C ASP A 51 -6.39 12.57 11.38
N PRO A 52 -5.39 12.76 12.27
CA PRO A 52 -5.52 13.62 13.45
C PRO A 52 -5.57 15.11 13.10
#